data_AF-A0A0M3IZ83-F1
#
_entry.id   AF-A0A0M3IZ83-F1
#
_cell.length_a   1.000
_cell.length_b   1.000
_cell.length_c   1.000
_cell.angle_alpha   90.00
_cell.angle_beta   90.00
_cell.angle_gamma   90.00
#
_symmetry.space_group_name_H-M   'P 1'
#
loop_
_entity.id
_entity.type
_entity.pdbx_description
1 polymer ?
#
loop_
_entity_poly.entity_id
_entity_poly.type
_entity_poly.pdbx_seq_one_letter_code
_entity_poly.pdbx_strand_id
1 'polypeptide(L)'
;MDVLMERIKEAEHFRDRYFKEHPNSTLAEKSKSVRERVIPLLQDIPLEIRGSSSSSADYCLLSGTILNICTEYEPECEKYLTKAVKLNPRLTNAWYELGECLWKREDYEIAIDCFKKSLSVERNIKSLCSLATALRQMALRTKDAQKAAELRTEASRLCAEAVELDGENATAWYALGNAYVTDFFSNGQTNPLYMKKAREAYEKALTVKDDRESLSPDLHLNYATALKFEQDFAKCLQHLFIASELDPHFFDAKERYESLCIYLKHFSEAIQRKGRLKSKRLVEFQKALSNIPSNKSTQQQQFLSRRVYRNSAARDSDDRKEEKQLTECDFESLHEGPNEDVYIVGKVCGIVPNADTVPLLVHSRIYEYFTLKFRHC
;
A
#
# COMPACT_ATOMS: atom_id res chain seq x y z
N MET A 1 -9.01 -32.56 -18.36
CA MET A 1 -9.23 -31.22 -17.75
C MET A 1 -8.18 -30.92 -16.70
N ASP A 2 -7.95 -31.83 -15.74
CA ASP A 2 -6.99 -31.60 -14.63
C ASP A 2 -5.57 -31.25 -15.12
N VAL A 3 -5.07 -31.97 -16.13
CA VAL A 3 -3.75 -31.69 -16.74
C VAL A 3 -3.67 -30.28 -17.32
N LEU A 4 -4.73 -29.79 -17.97
CA LEU A 4 -4.75 -28.44 -18.53
C LEU A 4 -4.80 -27.39 -17.42
N MET A 5 -5.63 -27.62 -16.38
CA MET A 5 -5.71 -26.72 -15.23
C MET A 5 -4.38 -26.60 -14.51
N GLU A 6 -3.62 -27.69 -14.40
CA GLU A 6 -2.29 -27.64 -13.80
C GLU A 6 -1.30 -26.86 -14.67
N ARG A 7 -1.31 -27.06 -15.99
CA ARG A 7 -0.49 -26.28 -16.92
C ARG A 7 -0.86 -24.79 -16.95
N ILE A 8 -2.14 -24.45 -16.74
CA ILE A 8 -2.60 -23.07 -16.56
C ILE A 8 -1.96 -22.46 -15.31
N LYS A 9 -2.01 -23.15 -14.16
CA LYS A 9 -1.36 -22.68 -12.93
C LYS A 9 0.15 -22.55 -13.10
N GLU A 10 0.81 -23.47 -13.80
CA GLU A 10 2.24 -23.36 -14.11
C GLU A 10 2.54 -22.12 -14.96
N ALA A 11 1.66 -21.76 -15.90
CA ALA A 11 1.82 -20.56 -16.70
C ALA A 11 1.58 -19.27 -15.89
N GLU A 12 0.57 -19.25 -14.99
CA GLU A 12 0.38 -18.17 -14.01
C GLU A 12 1.62 -18.00 -13.13
N HIS A 13 2.14 -19.11 -12.59
CA HIS A 13 3.31 -19.13 -11.73
C HIS A 13 4.56 -18.62 -12.44
N PHE A 14 4.75 -19.03 -13.70
CA PHE A 14 5.84 -18.54 -14.52
C PHE A 14 5.75 -17.04 -14.77
N ARG A 15 4.55 -16.52 -15.07
CA ARG A 15 4.32 -15.08 -15.22
C ARG A 15 4.67 -14.32 -13.94
N ASP A 16 4.21 -14.83 -12.79
CA ASP A 16 4.35 -14.15 -11.50
C ASP A 16 5.79 -14.20 -10.98
N ARG A 17 6.53 -15.29 -11.26
CA ARG A 17 7.93 -15.48 -10.85
C ARG A 17 8.96 -15.17 -11.93
N TYR A 18 8.55 -14.63 -13.08
CA TYR A 18 9.40 -14.48 -14.25
C TYR A 18 10.75 -13.80 -13.92
N PHE A 19 10.74 -12.68 -13.21
CA PHE A 19 11.97 -11.94 -12.89
C PHE A 19 12.84 -12.62 -11.82
N LYS A 20 12.31 -13.55 -11.03
CA LYS A 20 13.12 -14.36 -10.12
C LYS A 20 14.06 -15.28 -10.90
N GLU A 21 13.61 -15.81 -12.03
CA GLU A 21 14.39 -16.67 -12.92
C GLU A 21 15.16 -15.85 -13.98
N HIS A 22 14.65 -14.67 -14.33
CA HIS A 22 15.19 -13.78 -15.37
C HIS A 22 15.36 -12.33 -14.86
N PRO A 23 16.23 -12.07 -13.85
CA PRO A 23 16.29 -10.78 -13.14
C PRO A 23 16.73 -9.59 -14.00
N ASN A 24 17.43 -9.85 -15.11
CA ASN A 24 17.91 -8.80 -16.02
C ASN A 24 17.03 -8.61 -17.25
N SER A 25 15.92 -9.35 -17.36
CA SER A 25 15.04 -9.25 -18.52
C SER A 25 14.20 -7.99 -18.51
N THR A 26 13.79 -7.53 -19.69
CA THR A 26 12.86 -6.41 -19.83
C THR A 26 11.39 -6.86 -19.68
N LEU A 27 10.48 -5.91 -19.44
CA LEU A 27 9.02 -6.17 -19.46
C LEU A 27 8.56 -6.75 -20.81
N ALA A 28 9.14 -6.30 -21.92
CA ALA A 28 8.81 -6.82 -23.25
C ALA A 28 9.21 -8.30 -23.41
N GLU A 29 10.37 -8.68 -22.87
CA GLU A 29 10.82 -10.09 -22.84
C GLU A 29 9.93 -10.95 -21.94
N LYS A 30 9.50 -10.43 -20.79
CA LYS A 30 8.51 -11.09 -19.92
C LYS A 30 7.21 -11.32 -20.68
N SER A 31 6.63 -10.27 -21.26
CA SER A 31 5.37 -10.34 -22.01
C SER A 31 5.46 -11.34 -23.17
N LYS A 32 6.57 -11.33 -23.92
CA LYS A 32 6.81 -12.30 -24.99
C LYS A 32 6.90 -13.74 -24.45
N SER A 33 7.70 -13.98 -23.43
CA SER A 33 7.94 -15.33 -22.89
C SER A 33 6.68 -15.92 -22.26
N VAL A 34 5.91 -15.11 -21.53
CA VAL A 34 4.61 -15.51 -20.96
C VAL A 34 3.66 -15.88 -22.09
N ARG A 35 3.56 -15.04 -23.11
CA ARG A 35 2.68 -15.28 -24.27
C ARG A 35 3.04 -16.56 -25.03
N GLU A 36 4.33 -16.83 -25.24
CA GLU A 36 4.83 -18.06 -25.88
C GLU A 36 4.48 -19.33 -25.10
N ARG A 37 4.40 -19.23 -23.75
CA ARG A 37 4.00 -20.35 -22.88
C ARG A 37 2.48 -20.53 -22.79
N VAL A 38 1.73 -19.43 -22.89
CA VAL A 38 0.26 -19.39 -22.76
C VAL A 38 -0.45 -19.85 -24.03
N ILE A 39 -0.05 -19.38 -25.21
CA ILE A 39 -0.77 -19.64 -26.47
C ILE A 39 -0.95 -21.13 -26.77
N PRO A 40 0.07 -22.00 -26.61
CA PRO A 40 -0.08 -23.43 -26.87
C PRO A 40 -1.18 -24.10 -26.03
N LEU A 41 -1.47 -23.58 -24.82
CA LEU A 41 -2.51 -24.14 -23.94
C LEU A 41 -3.91 -24.09 -24.58
N LEU A 42 -4.15 -23.17 -25.52
CA LEU A 42 -5.39 -23.13 -26.29
C LEU A 42 -5.57 -24.40 -27.14
N GLN A 43 -4.49 -25.06 -27.57
CA GLN A 43 -4.53 -26.32 -28.31
C GLN A 43 -4.75 -27.53 -27.39
N ASP A 44 -4.52 -27.37 -26.10
CA ASP A 44 -4.68 -28.41 -25.09
C ASP A 44 -6.11 -28.48 -24.50
N ILE A 45 -6.98 -27.53 -24.87
CA ILE A 45 -8.41 -27.57 -24.50
C ILE A 45 -9.05 -28.85 -25.05
N PRO A 46 -9.66 -29.71 -24.21
CA PRO A 46 -10.20 -31.00 -24.63
C PRO A 46 -11.23 -30.92 -25.76
N LEU A 47 -11.20 -31.94 -26.62
CA LEU A 47 -12.04 -32.01 -27.81
C LEU A 47 -13.53 -32.10 -27.48
N GLU A 48 -13.93 -32.62 -26.32
CA GLU A 48 -15.33 -32.69 -25.89
C GLU A 48 -15.91 -31.27 -25.67
N ILE A 49 -15.08 -30.39 -25.11
CA ILE A 49 -15.41 -28.97 -24.90
C ILE A 49 -15.43 -28.22 -26.26
N ARG A 50 -14.56 -28.61 -27.20
CA ARG A 50 -14.58 -28.09 -28.59
C ARG A 50 -15.71 -28.65 -29.45
N GLY A 51 -16.10 -29.90 -29.21
CA GLY A 51 -17.01 -30.72 -30.01
C GLY A 51 -18.47 -30.43 -29.73
N SER A 52 -18.78 -29.79 -28.59
CA SER A 52 -20.06 -29.16 -28.28
C SER A 52 -20.27 -27.84 -29.06
N SER A 53 -19.65 -27.73 -30.24
CA SER A 53 -19.29 -26.55 -31.03
C SER A 53 -18.24 -25.65 -30.37
N SER A 54 -17.36 -25.05 -31.19
CA SER A 54 -16.48 -23.92 -30.89
C SER A 54 -17.23 -22.62 -30.46
N SER A 55 -18.47 -22.80 -30.02
CA SER A 55 -19.45 -21.82 -29.58
C SER A 55 -20.12 -22.24 -28.27
N SER A 56 -19.55 -23.17 -27.50
CA SER A 56 -19.97 -23.39 -26.11
C SER A 56 -19.43 -22.26 -25.22
N ALA A 57 -20.22 -21.85 -24.22
CA ALA A 57 -19.83 -20.79 -23.30
C ALA A 57 -18.55 -21.17 -22.52
N ASP A 58 -18.41 -22.45 -22.16
CA ASP A 58 -17.28 -22.97 -21.38
C ASP A 58 -15.97 -22.99 -22.19
N TYR A 59 -16.03 -23.33 -23.49
CA TYR A 59 -14.87 -23.21 -24.37
C TYR A 59 -14.39 -21.77 -24.47
N CYS A 60 -15.34 -20.84 -24.64
CA CYS A 60 -15.04 -19.42 -24.75
C CYS A 60 -14.48 -18.87 -23.43
N LEU A 61 -15.06 -19.25 -22.29
CA LEU A 61 -14.55 -18.90 -20.97
C LEU A 61 -13.12 -19.40 -20.79
N LEU A 62 -12.88 -20.69 -21.02
CA LEU A 62 -11.55 -21.28 -20.83
C LEU A 62 -10.49 -20.68 -21.75
N SER A 63 -10.83 -20.43 -23.02
CA SER A 63 -9.95 -19.75 -23.97
C SER A 63 -9.62 -18.33 -23.51
N GLY A 64 -10.64 -17.61 -23.02
CA GLY A 64 -10.50 -16.29 -22.42
C GLY A 64 -9.58 -16.30 -21.20
N THR A 65 -9.86 -17.15 -20.20
CA THR A 65 -9.03 -17.31 -18.99
C THR A 65 -7.57 -17.61 -19.32
N ILE A 66 -7.30 -18.52 -20.27
CA ILE A 66 -5.93 -18.83 -20.72
C ILE A 66 -5.26 -17.56 -21.27
N LEU A 67 -5.90 -16.87 -22.21
CA LEU A 67 -5.35 -15.65 -22.79
C LEU A 67 -5.20 -14.52 -21.75
N ASN A 68 -6.04 -14.51 -20.71
CA ASN A 68 -5.95 -13.55 -19.62
C ASN A 68 -4.76 -13.78 -18.69
N ILE A 69 -3.99 -14.86 -18.88
CA ILE A 69 -2.69 -15.02 -18.22
C ILE A 69 -1.66 -14.05 -18.83
N CYS A 70 -1.79 -13.68 -20.11
CA CYS A 70 -0.92 -12.67 -20.73
C CYS A 70 -0.91 -11.38 -19.91
N THR A 71 0.26 -10.77 -19.78
CA THR A 71 0.48 -9.54 -19.01
C THR A 71 -0.29 -8.36 -19.61
N GLU A 72 -0.21 -8.21 -20.93
CA GLU A 72 -0.88 -7.16 -21.69
C GLU A 72 -2.30 -7.56 -22.14
N TYR A 73 -3.06 -6.57 -22.60
CA TYR A 73 -4.36 -6.78 -23.23
C TYR A 73 -4.23 -7.60 -24.53
N GLU A 74 -5.03 -8.67 -24.65
CA GLU A 74 -5.12 -9.52 -25.84
C GLU A 74 -6.53 -9.39 -26.46
N PRO A 75 -6.68 -8.87 -27.70
CA PRO A 75 -7.99 -8.68 -28.33
C PRO A 75 -8.82 -9.96 -28.50
N GLU A 76 -8.15 -11.09 -28.73
CA GLU A 76 -8.85 -12.38 -28.82
C GLU A 76 -9.40 -12.83 -27.46
N CYS A 77 -8.79 -12.42 -26.35
CA CYS A 77 -9.31 -12.68 -25.00
C CYS A 77 -10.69 -12.05 -24.82
N GLU A 78 -10.80 -10.76 -25.11
CA GLU A 78 -12.07 -10.02 -25.04
C GLU A 78 -13.13 -10.63 -25.94
N LYS A 79 -12.76 -11.02 -27.16
CA LYS A 79 -13.68 -11.66 -28.11
C LYS A 79 -14.22 -12.98 -27.59
N TYR A 80 -13.37 -13.84 -27.02
CA TYR A 80 -13.81 -15.08 -26.39
C TYR A 80 -14.71 -14.82 -25.17
N LEU A 81 -14.30 -13.94 -24.27
CA LEU A 81 -15.04 -13.65 -23.03
C LEU A 81 -16.39 -12.96 -23.30
N THR A 82 -16.44 -12.04 -24.26
CA THR A 82 -17.69 -11.43 -24.75
C THR A 82 -18.63 -12.48 -25.32
N LYS A 83 -18.09 -13.46 -26.06
CA LYS A 83 -18.89 -14.59 -26.57
C LYS A 83 -19.39 -15.47 -25.42
N ALA A 84 -18.55 -15.76 -24.42
CA ALA A 84 -18.92 -16.56 -23.26
C ALA A 84 -20.12 -15.97 -22.50
N VAL A 85 -20.07 -14.67 -22.17
CA VAL A 85 -21.17 -14.00 -21.43
C VAL A 85 -22.45 -13.87 -22.25
N LYS A 86 -22.36 -13.80 -23.59
CA LYS A 86 -23.53 -13.81 -24.49
C LYS A 86 -24.19 -15.18 -24.57
N LEU A 87 -23.39 -16.24 -24.60
CA LEU A 87 -23.87 -17.62 -24.67
C LEU A 87 -24.45 -18.09 -23.34
N ASN A 88 -23.82 -17.73 -22.23
CA ASN A 88 -24.32 -18.01 -20.89
C ASN A 88 -24.09 -16.82 -19.95
N PRO A 89 -25.10 -15.94 -19.80
CA PRO A 89 -25.01 -14.78 -18.92
C PRO A 89 -24.90 -15.11 -17.42
N ARG A 90 -25.10 -16.37 -17.03
CA ARG A 90 -25.00 -16.85 -15.64
C ARG A 90 -23.62 -17.38 -15.27
N LEU A 91 -22.62 -17.22 -16.13
CA LEU A 91 -21.24 -17.55 -15.80
C LEU A 91 -20.57 -16.41 -15.03
N THR A 92 -20.56 -16.51 -13.70
CA THR A 92 -19.87 -15.59 -12.79
C THR A 92 -18.43 -15.32 -13.27
N ASN A 93 -17.67 -16.39 -13.50
CA ASN A 93 -16.26 -16.29 -13.91
C ASN A 93 -16.10 -15.62 -15.28
N ALA A 94 -17.03 -15.79 -16.22
CA ALA A 94 -16.91 -15.13 -17.53
C ALA A 94 -17.04 -13.62 -17.44
N TRP A 95 -17.94 -13.13 -16.59
CA TRP A 95 -18.04 -11.69 -16.31
C TRP A 95 -16.81 -11.16 -15.58
N TYR A 96 -16.30 -11.91 -14.60
CA TYR A 96 -15.07 -11.55 -13.90
C TYR A 96 -13.88 -11.44 -14.86
N GLU A 97 -13.61 -12.50 -15.63
CA GLU A 97 -12.49 -12.55 -16.58
C GLU A 97 -12.62 -11.46 -17.66
N LEU A 98 -13.84 -11.17 -18.13
CA LEU A 98 -14.08 -10.07 -19.07
C LEU A 98 -13.71 -8.73 -18.43
N GLY A 99 -14.07 -8.52 -17.16
CA GLY A 99 -13.68 -7.34 -16.40
C GLY A 99 -12.17 -7.19 -16.27
N GLU A 100 -11.45 -8.27 -15.94
CA GLU A 100 -9.97 -8.28 -15.89
C GLU A 100 -9.33 -8.03 -17.26
N CYS A 101 -9.91 -8.54 -18.34
CA CYS A 101 -9.43 -8.28 -19.69
C CYS A 101 -9.59 -6.79 -20.07
N LEU A 102 -10.74 -6.20 -19.76
CA LEU A 102 -11.03 -4.78 -20.00
C LEU A 102 -10.24 -3.86 -19.08
N TRP A 103 -9.93 -4.31 -17.86
CA TRP A 103 -9.02 -3.63 -16.94
C TRP A 103 -7.64 -3.43 -17.57
N LYS A 104 -7.07 -4.47 -18.21
CA LYS A 104 -5.79 -4.36 -18.92
C LYS A 104 -5.85 -3.44 -20.13
N ARG A 105 -7.04 -3.23 -20.70
CA ARG A 105 -7.31 -2.23 -21.75
C ARG A 105 -7.49 -0.81 -21.19
N GLU A 106 -7.41 -0.63 -19.88
CA GLU A 106 -7.70 0.61 -19.16
C GLU A 106 -9.14 1.12 -19.33
N ASP A 107 -10.08 0.25 -19.69
CA ASP A 107 -11.50 0.57 -19.84
C ASP A 107 -12.23 0.30 -18.52
N TYR A 108 -11.95 1.15 -17.53
CA TYR A 108 -12.37 0.97 -16.15
C TYR A 108 -13.89 1.01 -15.99
N GLU A 109 -14.59 1.83 -16.77
CA GLU A 109 -16.04 1.92 -16.76
C GLU A 109 -16.68 0.58 -17.12
N ILE A 110 -16.28 -0.03 -18.24
CA ILE A 110 -16.85 -1.32 -18.67
C ILE A 110 -16.37 -2.46 -17.77
N ALA A 111 -15.12 -2.40 -17.26
CA ALA A 111 -14.63 -3.37 -16.29
C ALA A 111 -15.47 -3.37 -15.00
N ILE A 112 -15.82 -2.19 -14.47
CA ILE A 112 -16.71 -2.04 -13.31
C ILE A 112 -18.08 -2.68 -13.57
N ASP A 113 -18.66 -2.46 -14.75
CA ASP A 113 -19.94 -3.06 -15.11
C ASP A 113 -19.86 -4.59 -15.19
N CYS A 114 -18.77 -5.13 -15.74
CA CYS A 114 -18.52 -6.57 -15.79
C CYS A 114 -18.39 -7.17 -14.38
N PHE A 115 -17.61 -6.55 -13.48
CA PHE A 115 -17.50 -7.03 -12.10
C PHE A 115 -18.83 -6.94 -11.34
N LYS A 116 -19.61 -5.88 -11.54
CA LYS A 116 -20.98 -5.79 -10.98
C LYS A 116 -21.88 -6.89 -11.51
N LYS A 117 -21.80 -7.22 -12.80
CA LYS A 117 -22.56 -8.34 -13.39
C LYS A 117 -22.14 -9.67 -12.79
N SER A 118 -20.84 -9.93 -12.65
CA SER A 118 -20.31 -11.12 -11.95
C SER A 118 -20.92 -11.25 -10.56
N LEU A 119 -20.87 -10.18 -9.77
CA LEU A 119 -21.40 -10.13 -8.40
C LEU A 119 -22.92 -10.26 -8.31
N SER A 120 -23.65 -9.88 -9.36
CA SER A 120 -25.11 -10.05 -9.43
C SER A 120 -25.53 -11.49 -9.72
N VAL A 121 -24.64 -12.28 -10.32
CA VAL A 121 -24.85 -13.71 -10.55
C VAL A 121 -24.48 -14.48 -9.29
N GLU A 122 -23.29 -14.22 -8.75
CA GLU A 122 -22.78 -14.86 -7.54
C GLU A 122 -21.82 -13.92 -6.80
N ARG A 123 -22.06 -13.74 -5.50
CA ARG A 123 -21.20 -12.95 -4.63
C ARG A 123 -19.89 -13.70 -4.38
N ASN A 124 -18.75 -13.17 -4.82
CA ASN A 124 -17.45 -13.81 -4.69
C ASN A 124 -16.33 -12.80 -4.42
N ILE A 125 -15.26 -13.27 -3.77
CA ILE A 125 -14.14 -12.44 -3.29
C ILE A 125 -13.37 -11.79 -4.45
N LYS A 126 -13.08 -12.54 -5.52
CA LYS A 126 -12.32 -12.03 -6.67
C LYS A 126 -13.00 -10.81 -7.28
N SER A 127 -14.30 -10.90 -7.54
CA SER A 127 -15.07 -9.82 -8.15
C SER A 127 -15.30 -8.65 -7.19
N LEU A 128 -15.40 -8.90 -5.89
CA LEU A 128 -15.42 -7.84 -4.86
C LEU A 128 -14.13 -7.02 -4.88
N CYS A 129 -12.98 -7.69 -4.82
CA CYS A 129 -11.67 -7.06 -4.76
C CYS A 129 -11.31 -6.34 -6.06
N SER A 130 -11.59 -6.94 -7.22
CA SER A 130 -11.38 -6.29 -8.52
C SER A 130 -12.31 -5.08 -8.72
N LEU A 131 -13.58 -5.17 -8.31
CA LEU A 131 -14.49 -4.02 -8.35
C LEU A 131 -13.98 -2.89 -7.43
N ALA A 132 -13.58 -3.19 -6.20
CA ALA A 132 -13.04 -2.20 -5.28
C ALA A 132 -11.79 -1.51 -5.86
N THR A 133 -10.88 -2.31 -6.45
CA THR A 133 -9.69 -1.79 -7.13
C THR A 133 -10.07 -0.86 -8.28
N ALA A 134 -11.08 -1.23 -9.07
CA ALA A 134 -11.53 -0.41 -10.18
C ALA A 134 -12.22 0.88 -9.78
N LEU A 135 -13.02 0.86 -8.72
CA LEU A 135 -13.63 2.06 -8.16
C LEU A 135 -12.58 3.03 -7.62
N ARG A 136 -11.50 2.53 -6.97
CA ARG A 136 -10.39 3.38 -6.53
C ARG A 136 -9.66 4.03 -7.70
N GLN A 137 -9.38 3.30 -8.78
CA GLN A 137 -8.75 3.89 -9.97
C GLN A 137 -9.67 4.93 -10.63
N MET A 138 -10.98 4.64 -10.71
CA MET A 138 -11.96 5.61 -11.19
C MET A 138 -12.00 6.88 -10.34
N ALA A 139 -11.88 6.73 -9.02
CA ALA A 139 -11.84 7.85 -8.08
C ALA A 139 -10.59 8.74 -8.26
N LEU A 140 -9.47 8.18 -8.72
CA LEU A 140 -8.25 8.94 -9.05
C LEU A 140 -8.39 9.70 -10.39
N ARG A 141 -9.18 9.17 -11.33
CA ARG A 141 -9.37 9.77 -12.67
C ARG A 141 -10.47 10.81 -12.71
N THR A 142 -11.45 10.74 -11.80
CA THR A 142 -12.56 11.70 -11.78
C THR A 142 -12.16 13.04 -11.17
N LYS A 143 -12.65 14.14 -11.76
CA LYS A 143 -12.44 15.51 -11.25
C LYS A 143 -13.49 15.91 -10.21
N ASP A 144 -14.58 15.16 -10.12
CA ASP A 144 -15.64 15.40 -9.16
C ASP A 144 -15.26 14.81 -7.80
N ALA A 145 -14.95 15.68 -6.84
CA ALA A 145 -14.50 15.28 -5.51
C ALA A 145 -15.57 14.48 -4.74
N GLN A 146 -16.85 14.78 -4.95
CA GLN A 146 -17.94 14.08 -4.28
C GLN A 146 -18.08 12.67 -4.86
N LYS A 147 -18.11 12.56 -6.19
CA LYS A 147 -18.11 11.25 -6.87
C LYS A 147 -16.87 10.43 -6.49
N ALA A 148 -15.70 11.05 -6.41
CA ALA A 148 -14.47 10.37 -5.98
C ALA A 148 -14.59 9.82 -4.55
N ALA A 149 -15.20 10.58 -3.63
CA ALA A 149 -15.41 10.14 -2.25
C ALA A 149 -16.42 8.99 -2.16
N GLU A 150 -17.49 9.02 -2.94
CA GLU A 150 -18.47 7.94 -3.03
C GLU A 150 -17.85 6.64 -3.56
N LEU A 151 -17.06 6.74 -4.64
CA LEU A 151 -16.35 5.60 -5.22
C LEU A 151 -15.37 4.97 -4.22
N ARG A 152 -14.63 5.78 -3.46
CA ARG A 152 -13.73 5.29 -2.40
C ARG A 152 -14.50 4.62 -1.27
N THR A 153 -15.60 5.23 -0.83
CA THR A 153 -16.44 4.68 0.25
C THR A 153 -17.00 3.31 -0.15
N GLU A 154 -17.51 3.19 -1.38
CA GLU A 154 -17.99 1.91 -1.89
C GLU A 154 -16.86 0.89 -2.04
N ALA A 155 -15.68 1.30 -2.51
CA ALA A 155 -14.52 0.40 -2.57
C ALA A 155 -14.13 -0.14 -1.19
N SER A 156 -14.06 0.71 -0.17
CA SER A 156 -13.77 0.30 1.21
C SER A 156 -14.84 -0.66 1.76
N ARG A 157 -16.12 -0.44 1.44
CA ARG A 157 -17.21 -1.35 1.81
C ARG A 157 -17.07 -2.73 1.16
N LEU A 158 -16.75 -2.77 -0.14
CA LEU A 158 -16.55 -4.02 -0.88
C LEU A 158 -15.34 -4.82 -0.37
N CYS A 159 -14.24 -4.15 -0.01
CA CYS A 159 -13.09 -4.82 0.61
C CYS A 159 -13.43 -5.40 1.98
N ALA A 160 -14.17 -4.66 2.82
CA ALA A 160 -14.62 -5.18 4.12
C ALA A 160 -15.52 -6.40 3.95
N GLU A 161 -16.47 -6.34 3.02
CA GLU A 161 -17.34 -7.46 2.68
C GLU A 161 -16.55 -8.69 2.17
N ALA A 162 -15.48 -8.49 1.39
CA ALA A 162 -14.63 -9.58 0.94
C ALA A 162 -13.96 -10.34 2.10
N VAL A 163 -13.51 -9.61 3.13
CA VAL A 163 -12.94 -10.20 4.35
C VAL A 163 -14.02 -10.88 5.21
N GLU A 164 -15.23 -10.33 5.24
CA GLU A 164 -16.37 -10.97 5.93
C GLU A 164 -16.80 -12.28 5.29
N LEU A 165 -16.70 -12.39 3.95
CA LEU A 165 -16.98 -13.64 3.23
C LEU A 165 -15.96 -14.73 3.56
N ASP A 166 -14.68 -14.38 3.68
CA ASP A 166 -13.61 -15.29 4.06
C ASP A 166 -12.48 -14.53 4.76
N GLY A 167 -12.44 -14.68 6.09
CA GLY A 167 -11.42 -14.06 6.93
C GLY A 167 -10.03 -14.69 6.79
N GLU A 168 -9.89 -15.80 6.07
CA GLU A 168 -8.62 -16.46 5.75
C GLU A 168 -8.19 -16.22 4.29
N ASN A 169 -8.86 -15.32 3.56
CA ASN A 169 -8.49 -14.98 2.19
C ASN A 169 -7.45 -13.86 2.13
N ALA A 170 -6.28 -14.15 1.56
CA ALA A 170 -5.21 -13.17 1.41
C ALA A 170 -5.63 -11.98 0.52
N THR A 171 -6.32 -12.22 -0.60
CA THR A 171 -6.67 -11.18 -1.59
C THR A 171 -7.59 -10.15 -0.95
N ALA A 172 -8.53 -10.62 -0.14
CA ALA A 172 -9.46 -9.77 0.60
C ALA A 172 -8.72 -8.84 1.58
N TRP A 173 -7.81 -9.39 2.38
CA TRP A 173 -6.99 -8.60 3.31
C TRP A 173 -6.07 -7.61 2.60
N TYR A 174 -5.44 -8.03 1.50
CA TYR A 174 -4.62 -7.16 0.67
C TYR A 174 -5.45 -6.00 0.08
N ALA A 175 -6.63 -6.30 -0.49
CA ALA A 175 -7.53 -5.30 -1.04
C ALA A 175 -8.00 -4.29 0.03
N LEU A 176 -8.25 -4.76 1.24
CA LEU A 176 -8.61 -3.94 2.41
C LEU A 176 -7.44 -3.05 2.86
N GLY A 177 -6.21 -3.57 2.89
CA GLY A 177 -5.01 -2.77 3.15
C GLY A 177 -4.87 -1.61 2.17
N ASN A 178 -5.03 -1.89 0.87
CA ASN A 178 -4.99 -0.86 -0.17
C ASN A 178 -6.11 0.19 0.02
N ALA A 179 -7.26 -0.19 0.60
CA ALA A 179 -8.38 0.73 0.83
C ALA A 179 -8.03 1.70 1.96
N TYR A 180 -7.45 1.21 3.05
CA TYR A 180 -6.96 2.06 4.13
C TYR A 180 -5.84 3.01 3.69
N VAL A 181 -4.91 2.55 2.84
CA VAL A 181 -3.89 3.44 2.25
C VAL A 181 -4.55 4.55 1.43
N THR A 182 -5.54 4.21 0.61
CA THR A 182 -6.29 5.18 -0.21
C THR A 182 -7.03 6.19 0.67
N ASP A 183 -7.67 5.73 1.74
CA ASP A 183 -8.38 6.59 2.69
C ASP A 183 -7.43 7.52 3.45
N PHE A 184 -6.23 7.04 3.81
CA PHE A 184 -5.21 7.88 4.43
C PHE A 184 -4.81 9.06 3.52
N PHE A 185 -4.44 8.77 2.27
CA PHE A 185 -3.98 9.80 1.33
C PHE A 185 -5.10 10.74 0.88
N SER A 186 -6.31 10.21 0.69
CA SER A 186 -7.46 11.00 0.25
C SER A 186 -7.97 11.95 1.34
N ASN A 187 -7.76 11.62 2.63
CA ASN A 187 -8.17 12.44 3.77
C ASN A 187 -7.03 13.31 4.33
N GLY A 188 -6.08 13.68 3.47
CA GLY A 188 -5.02 14.64 3.79
C GLY A 188 -4.00 14.13 4.81
N GLN A 189 -3.87 12.81 4.99
CA GLN A 189 -2.82 12.19 5.81
C GLN A 189 -2.93 12.54 7.30
N THR A 190 -4.16 12.82 7.76
CA THR A 190 -4.42 13.37 9.09
C THR A 190 -4.66 12.31 10.17
N ASN A 191 -5.12 11.12 9.80
CA ASN A 191 -5.45 10.05 10.73
C ASN A 191 -4.45 8.88 10.59
N PRO A 192 -3.44 8.76 11.47
CA PRO A 192 -2.44 7.70 11.39
C PRO A 192 -3.04 6.29 11.61
N LEU A 193 -4.25 6.19 12.18
CA LEU A 193 -4.93 4.90 12.37
C LEU A 193 -5.14 4.14 11.05
N TYR A 194 -5.30 4.85 9.93
CA TYR A 194 -5.44 4.19 8.63
C TYR A 194 -4.16 3.44 8.23
N MET A 195 -2.97 3.99 8.48
CA MET A 195 -1.71 3.30 8.16
C MET A 195 -1.50 2.10 9.08
N LYS A 196 -1.90 2.20 10.35
CA LYS A 196 -1.92 1.06 11.27
C LYS A 196 -2.81 -0.07 10.77
N LYS A 197 -4.05 0.26 10.41
CA LYS A 197 -5.00 -0.71 9.85
C LYS A 197 -4.51 -1.30 8.53
N ALA A 198 -3.88 -0.50 7.67
CA ALA A 198 -3.27 -0.96 6.43
C ALA A 198 -2.17 -1.99 6.70
N ARG A 199 -1.21 -1.68 7.60
CA ARG A 199 -0.18 -2.62 8.02
C ARG A 199 -0.78 -3.93 8.52
N GLU A 200 -1.74 -3.87 9.44
CA GLU A 200 -2.36 -5.07 10.03
C GLU A 200 -3.04 -5.92 8.96
N ALA A 201 -3.70 -5.30 7.98
CA ALA A 201 -4.30 -5.99 6.85
C ALA A 201 -3.25 -6.65 5.94
N TYR A 202 -2.14 -5.98 5.61
CA TYR A 202 -1.06 -6.61 4.83
C TYR A 202 -0.37 -7.75 5.58
N GLU A 203 -0.14 -7.59 6.88
CA GLU A 203 0.39 -8.68 7.73
C GLU A 203 -0.54 -9.89 7.69
N LYS A 204 -1.86 -9.67 7.79
CA LYS A 204 -2.85 -10.75 7.65
C LYS A 204 -2.78 -11.42 6.28
N ALA A 205 -2.76 -10.64 5.20
CA ALA A 205 -2.64 -11.17 3.83
C ALA A 205 -1.40 -12.05 3.67
N LEU A 206 -0.26 -11.67 4.25
CA LEU A 206 1.00 -12.42 4.17
C LEU A 206 1.06 -13.64 5.10
N THR A 207 0.23 -13.70 6.14
CA THR A 207 0.17 -14.88 7.03
C THR A 207 -0.65 -16.04 6.46
N VAL A 208 -1.55 -15.75 5.54
CA VAL A 208 -2.35 -16.76 4.85
C VAL A 208 -1.43 -17.51 3.90
N LYS A 209 -1.38 -18.84 4.03
CA LYS A 209 -0.63 -19.72 3.12
C LYS A 209 -1.35 -19.84 1.79
N ASP A 210 -1.31 -18.79 0.98
CA ASP A 210 -1.57 -18.87 -0.46
C ASP A 210 -0.26 -18.59 -1.22
N ASP A 211 0.18 -19.56 -2.02
CA ASP A 211 1.41 -19.49 -2.80
C ASP A 211 1.38 -18.39 -3.87
N ARG A 212 0.20 -17.85 -4.22
CA ARG A 212 0.04 -16.84 -5.28
C ARG A 212 0.22 -15.40 -4.81
N GLU A 213 -0.14 -15.07 -3.58
CA GLU A 213 -0.22 -13.66 -3.14
C GLU A 213 1.03 -13.13 -2.44
N SER A 214 1.85 -14.03 -1.88
CA SER A 214 3.18 -13.71 -1.35
C SER A 214 4.18 -13.24 -2.42
N LEU A 215 3.74 -13.08 -3.67
CA LEU A 215 4.54 -12.75 -4.84
C LEU A 215 4.09 -11.48 -5.57
N SER A 216 3.10 -10.73 -5.04
CA SER A 216 2.70 -9.46 -5.66
C SER A 216 3.67 -8.34 -5.25
N PRO A 217 4.43 -7.73 -6.18
CA PRO A 217 5.29 -6.60 -5.86
C PRO A 217 4.48 -5.37 -5.38
N ASP A 218 3.22 -5.23 -5.81
CA ASP A 218 2.31 -4.14 -5.38
C ASP A 218 1.99 -4.22 -3.88
N LEU A 219 1.68 -5.44 -3.39
CA LEU A 219 1.42 -5.67 -1.98
C LEU A 219 2.61 -5.25 -1.13
N HIS A 220 3.81 -5.68 -1.50
CA HIS A 220 5.02 -5.35 -0.75
C HIS A 220 5.36 -3.86 -0.80
N LEU A 221 5.14 -3.19 -1.94
CA LEU A 221 5.36 -1.74 -2.06
C LEU A 221 4.37 -0.93 -1.20
N ASN A 222 3.08 -1.30 -1.22
CA ASN A 222 2.07 -0.63 -0.41
C ASN A 222 2.24 -0.93 1.08
N TYR A 223 2.65 -2.15 1.43
CA TYR A 223 2.98 -2.49 2.81
C TYR A 223 4.21 -1.71 3.31
N ALA A 224 5.28 -1.64 2.51
CA ALA A 224 6.44 -0.81 2.82
C ALA A 224 6.06 0.66 3.00
N THR A 225 5.09 1.17 2.23
CA THR A 225 4.54 2.52 2.41
C THR A 225 3.90 2.67 3.79
N ALA A 226 3.00 1.76 4.19
CA ALA A 226 2.40 1.80 5.52
C ALA A 226 3.44 1.74 6.66
N LEU A 227 4.43 0.85 6.54
CA LEU A 227 5.53 0.71 7.50
C LEU A 227 6.39 1.98 7.58
N LYS A 228 6.63 2.65 6.46
CA LYS A 228 7.38 3.92 6.42
C LYS A 228 6.65 5.01 7.21
N PHE A 229 5.32 5.10 7.10
CA PHE A 229 4.51 6.05 7.88
C PHE A 229 4.49 5.73 9.37
N GLU A 230 4.56 4.44 9.73
CA GLU A 230 4.70 4.01 11.12
C GLU A 230 6.15 4.00 11.62
N GLN A 231 7.11 4.41 10.78
CA GLN A 231 8.54 4.46 11.07
C GLN A 231 9.19 3.09 11.39
N ASP A 232 8.56 1.98 10.99
CA ASP A 232 9.19 0.64 10.99
C ASP A 232 10.09 0.49 9.75
N PHE A 233 11.23 1.18 9.80
CA PHE A 233 12.16 1.24 8.68
C PHE A 233 12.84 -0.09 8.35
N ALA A 234 12.98 -0.98 9.33
CA ALA A 234 13.60 -2.29 9.13
C ALA A 234 12.73 -3.17 8.22
N LYS A 235 11.43 -3.32 8.55
CA LYS A 235 10.50 -4.06 7.69
C LYS A 235 10.22 -3.30 6.38
N CYS A 236 10.17 -1.97 6.42
CA CYS A 236 10.01 -1.15 5.21
C CYS A 236 11.09 -1.50 4.17
N LEU A 237 12.37 -1.50 4.57
CA LEU A 237 13.48 -1.89 3.70
C LEU A 237 13.35 -3.33 3.20
N GLN A 238 12.97 -4.27 4.07
CA GLN A 238 12.74 -5.66 3.69
C GLN A 238 11.70 -5.79 2.58
N HIS A 239 10.56 -5.11 2.70
CA HIS A 239 9.49 -5.20 1.72
C HIS A 239 9.77 -4.42 0.44
N LEU A 240 10.48 -3.29 0.50
CA LEU A 240 10.97 -2.62 -0.72
C LEU A 240 11.94 -3.53 -1.49
N PHE A 241 12.85 -4.21 -0.78
CA PHE A 241 13.76 -5.18 -1.39
C PHE A 241 12.98 -6.33 -2.05
N ILE A 242 12.04 -6.95 -1.34
CA ILE A 242 11.21 -8.03 -1.90
C ILE A 242 10.46 -7.55 -3.15
N ALA A 243 9.83 -6.36 -3.11
CA ALA A 243 9.15 -5.80 -4.28
C ALA A 243 10.09 -5.64 -5.48
N SER A 244 11.31 -5.12 -5.24
CA SER A 244 12.32 -4.95 -6.30
C SER A 244 12.87 -6.25 -6.88
N GLU A 245 12.90 -7.33 -6.08
CA GLU A 245 13.34 -8.66 -6.54
C GLU A 245 12.23 -9.39 -7.31
N LEU A 246 10.97 -9.18 -6.93
CA LEU A 246 9.82 -9.76 -7.62
C LEU A 246 9.61 -9.14 -9.01
N ASP A 247 9.82 -7.84 -9.13
CA ASP A 247 9.81 -7.13 -10.41
C ASP A 247 10.74 -5.90 -10.36
N PRO A 248 11.93 -5.98 -10.99
CA PRO A 248 12.92 -4.90 -11.02
C PRO A 248 12.44 -3.62 -11.71
N HIS A 249 11.35 -3.69 -12.48
CA HIS A 249 10.76 -2.57 -13.21
C HIS A 249 9.51 -2.03 -12.52
N PHE A 250 9.16 -2.58 -11.35
CA PHE A 250 7.94 -2.23 -10.66
C PHE A 250 8.05 -0.90 -9.93
N PHE A 251 7.48 0.13 -10.57
CA PHE A 251 7.51 1.51 -10.09
C PHE A 251 8.95 1.96 -9.76
N ASP A 252 9.14 2.49 -8.56
CA ASP A 252 10.37 3.03 -8.00
C ASP A 252 10.80 2.24 -6.75
N ALA A 253 10.45 0.95 -6.66
CA ALA A 253 10.69 0.14 -5.47
C ALA A 253 12.19 0.06 -5.11
N LYS A 254 13.05 -0.15 -6.11
CA LYS A 254 14.50 -0.21 -5.95
C LYS A 254 15.07 1.15 -5.58
N GLU A 255 14.65 2.21 -6.27
CA GLU A 255 15.07 3.58 -6.00
C GLU A 255 14.66 4.02 -4.59
N ARG A 256 13.45 3.68 -4.14
CA ARG A 256 12.97 3.91 -2.77
C ARG A 256 13.80 3.15 -1.74
N TYR A 257 14.15 1.89 -2.02
CA TYR A 257 15.02 1.08 -1.16
C TYR A 257 16.40 1.74 -1.00
N GLU A 258 17.04 2.11 -2.12
CA GLU A 258 18.36 2.74 -2.15
C GLU A 258 18.34 4.11 -1.46
N SER A 259 17.34 4.95 -1.78
CA SER A 259 17.13 6.26 -1.16
C SER A 259 16.96 6.15 0.36
N LEU A 260 16.13 5.21 0.83
CA LEU A 260 15.91 4.99 2.26
C LEU A 260 17.18 4.48 2.96
N CYS A 261 17.95 3.58 2.33
CA CYS A 261 19.25 3.14 2.87
C CYS A 261 20.23 4.31 3.04
N ILE A 262 20.33 5.17 2.03
CA ILE A 262 21.21 6.35 2.06
C ILE A 262 20.74 7.30 3.17
N TYR A 263 19.44 7.58 3.24
CA TYR A 263 18.87 8.45 4.27
C TYR A 263 19.16 7.91 5.67
N LEU A 264 18.88 6.63 5.96
CA LEU A 264 19.09 6.01 7.28
C LEU A 264 20.58 5.96 7.65
N LYS A 265 21.47 5.75 6.67
CA LYS A 265 22.92 5.83 6.89
C LYS A 265 23.34 7.24 7.28
N HIS A 266 22.94 8.25 6.52
CA HIS A 266 23.24 9.65 6.83
C HIS A 266 22.64 10.07 8.17
N PHE A 267 21.44 9.58 8.48
CA PHE A 267 20.74 9.79 9.72
C PHE A 267 21.53 9.23 10.92
N SER A 268 21.92 7.96 10.86
CA SER A 268 22.75 7.30 11.88
C SER A 268 24.10 8.00 12.06
N GLU A 269 24.78 8.35 10.96
CA GLU A 269 26.05 9.09 11.02
C GLU A 269 25.89 10.49 11.65
N ALA A 270 24.78 11.17 11.37
CA ALA A 270 24.48 12.47 11.97
C ALA A 270 24.28 12.37 13.47
N ILE A 271 23.59 11.32 13.95
CA ILE A 271 23.43 11.05 15.39
C ILE A 271 24.80 10.78 16.04
N GLN A 272 25.57 9.83 15.49
CA GLN A 272 26.87 9.43 16.04
C GLN A 272 27.86 10.60 16.13
N ARG A 273 27.83 11.50 15.14
CA ARG A 273 28.70 12.68 15.09
C ARG A 273 28.09 13.94 15.70
N LYS A 274 26.93 13.85 16.35
CA LYS A 274 26.20 14.99 16.95
C LYS A 274 26.03 16.14 15.94
N GLY A 275 25.64 15.83 14.72
CA GLY A 275 25.47 16.77 13.61
C GLY A 275 26.79 17.42 13.13
N ARG A 276 27.93 16.79 13.40
CA ARG A 276 29.28 17.30 13.12
C ARG A 276 29.59 18.63 13.83
N LEU A 277 28.92 18.88 14.96
CA LEU A 277 29.19 20.05 15.79
C LEU A 277 30.51 19.90 16.55
N LYS A 278 31.33 20.96 16.54
CA LYS A 278 32.54 21.03 17.37
C LYS A 278 32.17 21.04 18.86
N SER A 279 33.00 20.43 19.71
CA SER A 279 32.77 20.33 21.16
C SER A 279 32.47 21.69 21.83
N LYS A 280 33.16 22.76 21.41
CA LYS A 280 32.90 24.12 21.90
C LYS A 280 31.45 24.57 21.65
N ARG A 281 30.91 24.28 20.47
CA ARG A 281 29.53 24.65 20.09
C ARG A 281 28.49 23.84 20.88
N LEU A 282 28.80 22.57 21.17
CA LEU A 282 27.97 21.74 22.04
C LEU A 282 27.91 22.30 23.48
N VAL A 283 29.04 22.74 24.04
CA VAL A 283 29.08 23.40 25.35
C VAL A 283 28.30 24.72 25.35
N GLU A 284 28.40 25.52 24.27
CA GLU A 284 27.57 26.72 24.10
C GLU A 284 26.07 26.40 24.11
N PHE A 285 25.65 25.33 23.43
CA PHE A 285 24.26 24.88 23.42
C PHE A 285 23.79 24.42 24.81
N GLN A 286 24.62 23.66 25.54
CA GLN A 286 24.32 23.21 26.90
C GLN A 286 24.18 24.40 27.88
N LYS A 287 25.07 25.40 27.79
CA LYS A 287 24.97 26.62 28.58
C LYS A 287 23.71 27.40 28.25
N ALA A 288 23.38 27.54 26.97
CA ALA A 288 22.16 28.23 26.54
C ALA A 288 20.89 27.54 27.06
N LEU A 289 20.88 26.21 27.16
CA LEU A 289 19.77 25.45 27.75
C LEU A 289 19.72 25.56 29.28
N SER A 290 20.87 25.63 29.96
CA SER A 290 20.95 25.76 31.43
C SER A 290 20.57 27.16 31.92
N ASN A 291 20.68 28.17 31.06
CA ASN A 291 20.31 29.56 31.35
C ASN A 291 18.83 29.87 31.10
N ILE A 292 18.02 28.89 30.68
CA ILE A 292 16.57 29.03 30.58
C ILE A 292 16.03 28.96 32.02
N PRO A 293 15.50 30.06 32.60
CA PRO A 293 15.06 30.05 33.99
C PRO A 293 13.89 29.07 34.16
N SER A 294 14.03 28.11 35.09
CA SER A 294 13.01 27.11 35.42
C SER A 294 11.73 27.72 36.00
N ASN A 295 11.75 29.01 36.38
CA ASN A 295 10.70 29.66 37.16
C ASN A 295 10.25 31.03 36.64
N LYS A 296 10.46 31.36 35.36
CA LYS A 296 9.89 32.59 34.78
C LYS A 296 8.95 32.28 33.64
N SER A 297 7.68 32.59 33.92
CA SER A 297 6.57 32.99 33.03
C SER A 297 7.02 33.87 31.86
N THR A 298 7.84 33.31 30.98
CA THR A 298 8.18 33.91 29.70
C THR A 298 7.02 33.54 28.80
N GLN A 299 6.49 34.48 28.03
CA GLN A 299 5.40 34.23 27.09
C GLN A 299 5.61 32.91 26.31
N GLN A 300 6.86 32.55 25.96
CA GLN A 300 7.22 31.27 25.33
C GLN A 300 6.86 30.00 26.13
N GLN A 301 7.02 29.96 27.45
CA GLN A 301 6.59 28.80 28.27
C GLN A 301 5.06 28.77 28.44
N GLN A 302 4.41 29.93 28.58
CA GLN A 302 2.94 30.01 28.51
C GLN A 302 2.40 29.63 27.11
N PHE A 303 3.14 29.89 26.04
CA PHE A 303 2.80 29.46 24.68
C PHE A 303 3.01 27.95 24.48
N LEU A 304 4.02 27.36 25.13
CA LEU A 304 4.28 25.91 25.12
C LEU A 304 3.26 25.12 25.97
N SER A 305 2.82 25.65 27.12
CA SER A 305 1.77 25.01 27.92
C SER A 305 0.36 25.18 27.35
N ARG A 306 0.06 26.26 26.61
CA ARG A 306 -1.31 26.58 26.16
C ARG A 306 -1.77 25.94 24.83
N ARG A 307 -0.89 25.35 24.01
CA ARG A 307 -1.28 24.92 22.65
C ARG A 307 -1.30 23.42 22.38
N VAL A 308 -0.85 22.57 23.31
CA VAL A 308 -0.58 21.16 22.98
C VAL A 308 -1.83 20.25 23.05
N TYR A 309 -2.92 20.66 23.70
CA TYR A 309 -4.18 19.88 23.70
C TYR A 309 -5.27 20.43 22.77
N ARG A 310 -4.92 20.73 21.51
CA ARG A 310 -5.90 20.66 20.41
C ARG A 310 -5.69 19.34 19.68
N ASN A 311 -6.18 18.24 20.26
CA ASN A 311 -6.51 17.07 19.45
C ASN A 311 -7.47 17.53 18.34
N SER A 312 -7.03 17.40 17.09
CA SER A 312 -7.81 17.69 15.89
C SER A 312 -9.00 16.73 15.70
N ALA A 313 -9.18 15.77 16.60
CA ALA A 313 -10.25 14.77 16.58
C ALA A 313 -11.49 15.12 17.43
N ALA A 314 -11.44 16.13 18.31
CA ALA A 314 -12.58 16.50 19.15
C ALA A 314 -13.21 17.81 18.65
N ARG A 315 -14.10 17.71 17.65
CA ARG A 315 -14.99 18.81 17.25
C ARG A 315 -16.39 18.72 17.85
N ASP A 316 -16.73 17.61 18.51
CA ASP A 316 -18.02 17.45 19.18
C ASP A 316 -17.82 16.78 20.55
N SER A 317 -17.69 17.59 21.58
CA SER A 317 -18.21 17.35 22.94
C SER A 317 -17.74 18.46 23.87
N ASP A 318 -18.64 18.84 24.76
CA ASP A 318 -18.55 19.88 25.78
C ASP A 318 -17.57 19.51 26.91
N ASP A 319 -16.37 19.04 26.55
CA ASP A 319 -15.31 18.74 27.50
C ASP A 319 -14.63 20.04 27.93
N ARG A 320 -14.96 20.48 29.15
CA ARG A 320 -14.18 21.44 29.92
C ARG A 320 -12.74 20.94 30.02
N LYS A 321 -11.88 21.42 29.13
CA LYS A 321 -10.45 21.09 29.12
C LYS A 321 -9.80 21.57 30.41
N GLU A 322 -9.48 20.63 31.30
CA GLU A 322 -8.51 20.88 32.37
C GLU A 322 -7.18 21.29 31.71
N GLU A 323 -6.67 22.47 32.07
CA GLU A 323 -5.31 22.89 31.71
C GLU A 323 -4.34 21.95 32.44
N LYS A 324 -3.99 20.82 31.82
CA LYS A 324 -2.94 19.95 32.34
C LYS A 324 -1.59 20.65 32.24
N GLN A 325 -0.91 20.77 33.37
CA GLN A 325 0.42 21.37 33.46
C GLN A 325 1.46 20.33 33.04
N LEU A 326 2.17 20.59 31.92
CA LEU A 326 3.24 19.72 31.44
C LEU A 326 4.52 19.91 32.28
N THR A 327 5.25 18.82 32.52
CA THR A 327 6.50 18.82 33.30
C THR A 327 7.72 18.63 32.39
N GLU A 328 8.77 19.42 32.56
CA GLU A 328 10.02 19.18 31.81
C GLU A 328 10.67 17.89 32.32
N CYS A 329 11.10 17.02 31.40
CA CYS A 329 11.83 15.81 31.74
C CYS A 329 13.09 15.68 30.87
N ASP A 330 14.03 14.83 31.32
CA ASP A 330 15.20 14.48 30.54
C ASP A 330 14.83 13.44 29.48
N PHE A 331 15.43 13.53 28.29
CA PHE A 331 15.16 12.58 27.19
C PHE A 331 15.41 11.12 27.60
N GLU A 332 16.41 10.88 28.45
CA GLU A 332 16.78 9.55 28.96
C GLU A 332 15.73 8.97 29.93
N SER A 333 14.84 9.80 30.45
CA SER A 333 13.73 9.36 31.31
C SER A 333 12.47 8.97 30.53
N LEU A 334 12.44 9.21 29.21
CA LEU A 334 11.33 8.81 28.36
C LEU A 334 11.32 7.30 28.16
N HIS A 335 10.12 6.75 28.03
CA HIS A 335 9.92 5.37 27.58
C HIS A 335 9.47 5.32 26.12
N GLU A 336 9.52 4.15 25.52
CA GLU A 336 8.99 3.91 24.18
C GLU A 336 7.48 4.19 24.14
N GLY A 337 7.00 4.83 23.06
CA GLY A 337 5.60 5.21 22.89
C GLY A 337 5.23 6.61 23.42
N PRO A 338 3.92 6.92 23.52
CA PRO A 338 3.45 8.21 24.02
C PRO A 338 3.86 8.42 25.48
N ASN A 339 4.52 9.55 25.78
CA ASN A 339 4.85 9.96 27.14
C ASN A 339 3.90 11.09 27.54
N GLU A 340 2.99 10.82 28.48
CA GLU A 340 1.95 11.78 28.89
C GLU A 340 2.48 12.83 29.87
N ASP A 341 1.86 14.01 29.86
CA ASP A 341 2.06 15.08 30.84
C ASP A 341 3.51 15.60 31.00
N VAL A 342 4.38 15.29 30.03
CA VAL A 342 5.79 15.72 29.98
C VAL A 342 6.16 16.44 28.69
N TYR A 343 7.24 17.21 28.73
CA TYR A 343 7.88 17.77 27.54
C TYR A 343 9.41 17.71 27.66
N ILE A 344 10.08 17.75 26.53
CA ILE A 344 11.55 17.84 26.44
C ILE A 344 11.96 19.16 25.78
N VAL A 345 13.15 19.65 26.14
CA VAL A 345 13.75 20.84 25.54
C VAL A 345 15.18 20.52 25.10
N GLY A 346 15.52 20.90 23.86
CA GLY A 346 16.90 20.80 23.40
C GLY A 346 17.26 21.79 22.29
N LYS A 347 18.47 21.60 21.73
CA LYS A 347 18.93 22.31 20.53
C LYS A 347 19.08 21.35 19.35
N VAL A 348 18.66 21.82 18.18
CA VAL A 348 18.87 21.12 16.91
C VAL A 348 20.37 21.05 16.63
N CYS A 349 20.90 19.84 16.56
CA CYS A 349 22.33 19.61 16.34
C CYS A 349 22.69 19.36 14.88
N GLY A 350 21.73 18.91 14.07
CA GLY A 350 21.89 18.68 12.65
C GLY A 350 20.53 18.56 11.96
N ILE A 351 20.54 18.63 10.63
CA ILE A 351 19.38 18.42 9.78
C ILE A 351 19.79 17.41 8.73
N VAL A 352 19.02 16.33 8.58
CA VAL A 352 19.23 15.33 7.55
C VAL A 352 18.07 15.45 6.57
N PRO A 353 18.31 15.91 5.33
CA PRO A 353 17.24 16.01 4.34
C PRO A 353 16.79 14.60 3.93
N ASN A 354 15.47 14.42 3.83
CA ASN A 354 14.86 13.24 3.24
C ASN A 354 14.36 13.59 1.84
N ALA A 355 14.85 12.89 0.82
CA ALA A 355 14.50 13.14 -0.58
C ALA A 355 13.06 12.67 -0.91
N ASP A 356 12.56 11.68 -0.18
CA ASP A 356 11.18 11.21 -0.30
C ASP A 356 10.27 12.10 0.55
N THR A 357 9.89 13.25 0.01
CA THR A 357 8.85 14.09 0.64
C THR A 357 7.49 13.40 0.52
N VAL A 358 7.03 12.75 1.58
CA VAL A 358 5.60 12.66 1.88
C VAL A 358 5.39 13.19 3.30
N PRO A 359 4.58 14.26 3.48
CA PRO A 359 4.78 15.21 4.57
C PRO A 359 4.32 14.68 5.93
N LEU A 360 5.18 14.84 6.93
CA LEU A 360 4.75 15.02 8.31
C LEU A 360 4.13 16.43 8.41
N LEU A 361 2.83 16.55 8.10
CA LEU A 361 2.05 17.75 8.41
C LEU A 361 1.69 17.74 9.89
N VAL A 362 2.65 18.13 10.73
CA VAL A 362 2.33 18.76 12.02
C VAL A 362 2.86 20.17 11.94
N HIS A 363 1.97 21.10 11.60
CA HIS A 363 2.14 22.56 11.60
C HIS A 363 3.58 23.12 11.49
N SER A 364 3.87 23.69 10.31
CA SER A 364 4.95 24.64 10.01
C SER A 364 6.39 24.12 10.12
N ARG A 365 6.97 23.91 8.92
CA ARG A 365 8.38 23.60 8.60
C ARG A 365 8.77 22.13 8.82
N ILE A 366 8.80 21.42 7.69
CA ILE A 366 9.25 20.03 7.57
C ILE A 366 10.75 19.97 7.86
N TYR A 367 11.07 19.60 9.09
CA TYR A 367 12.40 19.15 9.51
C TYR A 367 12.16 18.09 10.58
N GLU A 368 12.73 16.90 10.40
CA GLU A 368 12.92 16.01 11.54
C GLU A 368 14.02 16.59 12.41
N TYR A 369 13.61 17.26 13.48
CA TYR A 369 14.52 17.82 14.46
C TYR A 369 14.85 16.75 15.50
N PHE A 370 16.09 16.28 15.54
CA PHE A 370 16.58 15.53 16.69
C PHE A 370 17.25 16.49 17.67
N THR A 371 16.71 16.49 18.88
CA THR A 371 17.24 17.21 20.03
C THR A 371 18.07 16.26 20.87
N LEU A 372 19.39 16.31 20.67
CA LEU A 372 20.33 15.66 21.58
C LEU A 372 20.57 16.60 22.77
N LYS A 373 20.26 16.15 23.99
CA LYS A 373 20.78 16.80 25.20
C LYS A 373 21.49 15.75 26.04
N PHE A 374 22.75 16.05 26.33
CA PHE A 374 23.63 15.30 27.22
C PHE A 374 23.54 15.90 28.63
N ARG A 375 23.44 15.05 29.67
CA ARG A 375 23.98 15.38 30.99
C ARG A 375 24.54 14.14 31.73
N HIS A 376 25.86 14.18 31.94
CA HIS A 376 26.66 13.41 32.92
C HIS A 376 26.55 11.86 32.84
N CYS A 377 27.49 11.12 32.27
CA CYS A 377 28.95 11.18 32.43
C CYS A 377 29.72 10.83 31.15
#